data_AF-A0A2R6JY26-F1
#
_entry.id   AF-A0A2R6JY26-F1
#
_cell.length_a   1.000
_cell.length_b   1.000
_cell.length_c   1.000
_cell.angle_alpha   90.00
_cell.angle_beta   90.00
_cell.angle_gamma   90.00
#
_symmetry.space_group_name_H-M   'P 1'
#
loop_
_entity.id
_entity.type
_entity.pdbx_description
1 polymer ?
#
loop_
_entity_poly.entity_id
_entity_poly.type
_entity_poly.pdbx_seq_one_letter_code
_entity_poly.pdbx_strand_id
1 'polypeptide(L)' 'MSLLTRPVAAVGRWLSNHPLRLSGGLVAVGGSAATYLGVGPEATAAELLAFASAQPAYVAAILLGVATLLFVDG' A
#
# COMPACT_ATOMS: atom_id res chain seq x y z
N MET A 1 -27.24 -19.85 7.52
CA MET A 1 -26.18 -18.88 7.13
C MET A 1 -24.99 -19.66 6.61
N SER A 2 -24.60 -19.44 5.35
CA SER A 2 -23.56 -20.21 4.65
C SER A 2 -22.18 -20.05 5.34
N LEU A 3 -21.38 -21.13 5.40
CA LEU A 3 -20.01 -21.14 5.94
C LEU A 3 -19.10 -20.07 5.31
N LEU A 4 -19.42 -19.60 4.09
CA LEU A 4 -18.69 -18.54 3.38
C LEU A 4 -18.95 -17.11 3.93
N THR A 5 -20.08 -16.89 4.62
CA THR A 5 -20.39 -15.55 5.20
C THR A 5 -19.57 -15.23 6.44
N ARG A 6 -19.05 -16.24 7.15
CA ARG A 6 -18.21 -16.06 8.35
C ARG A 6 -16.84 -15.45 8.07
N PRO A 7 -16.05 -15.94 7.09
CA PRO A 7 -14.75 -15.34 6.78
C PRO A 7 -14.89 -13.93 6.21
N VAL A 8 -15.87 -13.67 5.33
CA VAL A 8 -16.10 -12.31 4.79
C VAL A 8 -16.50 -11.33 5.89
N ALA A 9 -17.38 -11.74 6.82
CA ALA A 9 -17.75 -10.90 7.96
C ALA A 9 -16.61 -10.71 8.98
N ALA A 10 -15.72 -11.71 9.14
CA ALA A 10 -14.54 -11.60 9.97
C ALA A 10 -13.52 -10.61 9.38
N VAL A 11 -13.29 -10.70 8.07
CA VAL A 11 -12.46 -9.73 7.33
C VAL A 11 -13.09 -8.34 7.42
N GLY A 12 -14.39 -8.19 7.16
CA GLY A 12 -15.07 -6.90 7.28
C GLY A 12 -14.97 -6.26 8.67
N ARG A 13 -15.09 -7.05 9.74
CA ARG A 13 -14.88 -6.57 11.11
C ARG A 13 -13.42 -6.22 11.39
N TRP A 14 -12.48 -7.03 10.93
CA TRP A 14 -11.06 -6.74 11.06
C TRP A 14 -10.69 -5.44 10.36
N LEU A 15 -11.19 -5.25 9.13
CA LEU A 15 -11.04 -4.01 8.35
C LEU A 15 -11.61 -2.80 9.10
N SER A 16 -12.80 -2.92 9.68
CA SER A 16 -13.41 -1.84 10.47
C SER A 16 -12.64 -1.51 11.75
N ASN A 17 -11.94 -2.47 12.34
CA ASN A 17 -11.19 -2.30 13.58
C ASN A 17 -9.77 -1.75 13.35
N HIS A 18 -9.25 -1.82 12.13
CA HIS A 18 -7.91 -1.37 11.77
C HIS A 18 -7.93 -0.33 10.63
N PRO A 19 -8.65 0.80 10.79
CA PRO A 19 -8.79 1.80 9.73
C PRO A 19 -7.46 2.47 9.37
N LEU A 20 -6.53 2.61 10.31
CA LEU A 20 -5.21 3.18 10.07
C LEU A 20 -4.34 2.23 9.25
N ARG A 21 -4.30 0.92 9.58
CA ARG A 21 -3.61 -0.09 8.74
C ARG A 21 -4.10 -0.06 7.31
N LEU A 22 -5.42 0.07 7.11
CA LEU A 22 -6.01 0.17 5.77
C LEU A 22 -5.60 1.43 5.04
N SER A 23 -5.62 2.58 5.71
CA SER A 23 -5.14 3.82 5.11
C SER A 23 -3.67 3.71 4.70
N GLY A 24 -2.83 3.04 5.51
CA GLY A 24 -1.46 2.71 5.17
C GLY A 24 -1.35 1.86 3.90
N GLY A 25 -2.14 0.79 3.81
CA GLY A 25 -2.21 -0.05 2.62
C GLY A 25 -2.63 0.72 1.37
N LEU A 26 -3.64 1.59 1.47
CA LEU A 26 -4.09 2.44 0.36
C LEU A 26 -3.00 3.42 -0.10
N VAL A 27 -2.30 4.04 0.84
CA VAL A 27 -1.19 4.96 0.54
C VAL A 27 -0.04 4.20 -0.15
N ALA A 28 0.29 3.00 0.32
CA ALA A 28 1.33 2.18 -0.29
C ALA A 28 0.97 1.76 -1.73
N VAL A 29 -0.28 1.34 -1.96
CA VAL A 29 -0.77 0.98 -3.30
C VAL A 29 -0.79 2.21 -4.21
N GLY A 30 -1.27 3.35 -3.71
CA GLY A 30 -1.30 4.60 -4.46
C GLY A 30 0.10 5.08 -4.86
N GLY A 31 1.06 5.06 -3.94
CA GLY A 31 2.46 5.40 -4.21
C GLY A 31 3.10 4.46 -5.23
N SER A 32 2.83 3.16 -5.13
CA SER A 32 3.31 2.15 -6.08
C SER A 32 2.72 2.34 -7.47
N ALA A 33 1.41 2.61 -7.55
CA ALA A 33 0.72 2.88 -8.81
C ALA A 33 1.22 4.16 -9.48
N ALA A 34 1.44 5.24 -8.72
CA ALA A 34 2.01 6.48 -9.22
C ALA A 34 3.45 6.27 -9.75
N THR A 35 4.26 5.47 -9.03
CA THR A 35 5.60 5.09 -9.49
C THR A 35 5.53 4.31 -10.80
N TYR A 36 4.70 3.28 -10.86
CA TYR A 36 4.49 2.46 -12.06
C TYR A 36 4.03 3.30 -13.27
N LEU A 37 3.11 4.24 -13.08
CA LEU A 37 2.67 5.17 -14.13
C LEU A 37 3.76 6.19 -14.53
N GLY A 38 4.66 6.53 -13.60
CA GLY A 38 5.75 7.48 -13.83
C GLY A 38 6.93 6.89 -14.60
N VAL A 39 7.29 5.63 -14.35
CA VAL A 39 8.42 4.96 -15.01
C VAL A 39 8.03 3.96 -16.10
N GLY A 40 6.80 3.44 -16.06
CA GLY A 40 6.29 2.43 -16.98
C GLY A 40 6.54 0.97 -16.54
N PRO A 41 5.89 0.00 -17.20
CA PRO A 41 5.96 -1.44 -16.84
C PRO A 41 7.35 -2.07 -17.01
N GLU A 42 8.11 -1.61 -18.00
CA GLU A 42 9.40 -2.20 -18.38
C GLU A 42 10.58 -1.36 -17.82
N ALA A 43 10.31 -0.58 -16.77
CA ALA A 43 11.31 0.29 -16.17
C ALA A 43 12.50 -0.50 -15.62
N THR A 44 13.70 -0.08 -16.01
CA THR A 44 14.94 -0.64 -15.50
C THR A 44 15.18 -0.19 -14.06
N ALA A 45 16.06 -0.91 -13.36
CA ALA A 45 16.46 -0.55 -12.00
C ALA A 45 17.08 0.87 -11.92
N ALA A 46 17.77 1.32 -12.97
CA ALA A 46 18.36 2.65 -13.03
C ALA A 46 17.29 3.75 -13.14
N GLU A 47 16.24 3.52 -13.93
CA GLU A 47 15.12 4.45 -14.09
C GLU A 47 14.28 4.54 -12.81
N LEU A 48 14.05 3.42 -12.13
CA LEU A 48 13.43 3.40 -10.81
C LEU A 48 14.25 4.19 -9.78
N LEU A 49 15.58 4.06 -9.80
CA LEU A 49 16.46 4.79 -8.89
C LEU A 49 16.45 6.30 -9.18
N ALA A 50 16.44 6.67 -10.46
CA ALA A 50 16.33 8.06 -10.91
C ALA A 50 14.96 8.67 -10.55
N PHE A 51 13.88 7.90 -10.66
CA PHE A 51 12.56 8.32 -10.20
C PHE A 51 12.53 8.51 -8.69
N ALA A 52 13.08 7.57 -7.93
CA ALA A 52 13.14 7.64 -6.47
C ALA A 52 13.91 8.88 -5.98
N SER A 53 14.98 9.26 -6.65
CA SER A 53 15.74 10.47 -6.31
C SER A 53 15.05 11.77 -6.74
N ALA A 54 14.36 11.76 -7.88
CA ALA A 54 13.59 12.92 -8.37
C ALA A 54 12.30 13.15 -7.58
N GLN A 55 11.67 12.08 -7.07
CA GLN A 55 10.36 12.14 -6.43
C GLN A 55 10.34 11.39 -5.09
N PRO A 56 11.08 11.86 -4.08
CA PRO A 56 11.20 11.19 -2.78
C PRO A 56 9.87 11.08 -2.03
N ALA A 57 8.89 11.94 -2.35
CA ALA A 57 7.56 11.91 -1.75
C ALA A 57 6.81 10.59 -2.05
N TYR A 58 6.92 10.03 -3.26
CA TYR A 58 6.28 8.75 -3.59
C TYR A 58 6.97 7.58 -2.88
N VAL A 59 8.30 7.63 -2.76
CA VAL A 59 9.06 6.65 -1.98
C VAL A 59 8.64 6.70 -0.51
N ALA A 60 8.52 7.89 0.06
CA ALA A 60 8.05 8.08 1.43
C ALA A 60 6.61 7.57 1.60
N ALA A 61 5.71 7.84 0.65
CA ALA A 61 4.35 7.31 0.68
C ALA A 61 4.33 5.77 0.71
N ILE A 62 5.14 5.12 -0.14
CA ILE A 62 5.24 3.65 -0.15
C ILE A 62 5.76 3.13 1.20
N LEU A 63 6.91 3.65 1.66
CA LEU A 63 7.54 3.19 2.89
C LEU A 63 6.67 3.43 4.14
N LEU A 64 6.14 4.64 4.29
CA LEU A 64 5.27 4.99 5.42
C LEU A 64 3.93 4.27 5.34
N GLY A 65 3.37 4.08 4.14
CA GLY A 65 2.16 3.31 3.92
C GLY A 65 2.34 1.84 4.33
N VAL A 66 3.43 1.20 3.88
CA VAL A 66 3.78 -0.18 4.28
C VAL A 66 4.05 -0.25 5.78
N ALA A 67 4.79 0.69 6.35
CA ALA A 67 5.05 0.73 7.77
C ALA A 67 3.74 0.87 8.58
N THR A 68 2.83 1.72 8.13
CA THR A 68 1.51 1.89 8.74
C THR A 68 0.69 0.60 8.63
N LEU A 69 0.67 -0.05 7.47
CA LEU A 69 -0.04 -1.31 7.26
C LEU A 69 0.47 -2.42 8.20
N LEU A 70 1.79 -2.54 8.36
CA LEU A 70 2.42 -3.63 9.10
C LEU A 70 2.45 -3.36 10.61
N PHE A 71 2.77 -2.14 11.04
CA PHE A 71 3.15 -1.85 12.42
C PHE A 71 2.13 -1.04 13.22
N VAL A 72 1.20 -0.33 12.56
CA VAL A 72 0.11 0.32 13.30
C VAL A 72 -0.87 -0.78 13.72
N ASP A 73 -1.23 -0.82 14.99
CA ASP A 73 -2.17 -1.77 15.62
C ASP A 73 -1.70 -3.20 15.94
N GLY A 74 -0.39 -3.51 15.91
CA GLY A 74 0.20 -4.74 16.50
C GLY A 74 -0.50 -6.04 16.13
#